data_AF-A0A953JRZ7-F1
#
_entry.id   AF-A0A953JRZ7-F1
#
_cell.length_a   1.000
_cell.length_b   1.000
_cell.length_c   1.000
_cell.angle_alpha   90.00
_cell.angle_beta   90.00
_cell.angle_gamma   90.00
#
_symmetry.space_group_name_H-M   'P 1'
#
loop_
_entity.id
_entity.type
_entity.pdbx_description
1 polymer ?
#
loop_
_entity_poly.entity_id
_entity_poly.type
_entity_poly.pdbx_seq_one_letter_code
_entity_poly.pdbx_strand_id
1 'polypeptide(L)'
;MSADTETAVPESDRAAERAVSPFAVDLPVIEISPAALQTVLDIRSGEDTPEELGLRIEITGSRGSEFTYDLSFDELSAAAPDDELIDGGGGITVIVPAGTVDQLRGSVLDLPKTAGQGGLVIRNPNRPDPLAGVELDRDGTIAEQVEQLLEQAINPSLAAHGGFATLIGVDDANKVYITMGGGCQGCAASKMTLTEGIQRQIRDLIPDVTDVIDATDHAAGENPFYT
;
A
#
# COMPACT_ATOMS: atom_id res chain seq x y z
N MET A 1 -49.63 40.60 0.80
CA MET A 1 -49.36 39.42 -0.03
C MET A 1 -47.87 39.40 -0.27
N SER A 2 -47.17 38.79 0.69
CA SER A 2 -45.71 38.68 0.73
C SER A 2 -45.34 37.35 0.10
N ALA A 3 -44.36 37.36 -0.79
CA ALA A 3 -43.70 36.15 -1.28
C ALA A 3 -42.19 36.43 -1.26
N ASP A 4 -41.59 36.11 -0.12
CA ASP A 4 -40.15 35.90 0.02
C ASP A 4 -39.75 34.75 -0.89
N THR A 5 -38.88 35.02 -1.87
CA THR A 5 -38.24 33.99 -2.69
C THR A 5 -36.87 33.71 -2.11
N GLU A 6 -36.81 32.65 -1.30
CA GLU A 6 -35.61 32.05 -0.76
C GLU A 6 -34.77 31.49 -1.93
N THR A 7 -33.66 32.17 -2.24
CA THR A 7 -32.67 31.68 -3.21
C THR A 7 -31.69 30.79 -2.46
N ALA A 8 -31.90 29.47 -2.57
CA ALA A 8 -30.96 28.46 -2.12
C ALA A 8 -29.70 28.47 -3.01
N VAL A 9 -28.55 28.61 -2.36
CA VAL A 9 -27.21 28.37 -2.94
C VAL A 9 -26.96 26.86 -3.03
N PRO A 10 -26.43 26.33 -4.14
CA PRO A 10 -26.10 24.91 -4.24
C PRO A 10 -24.78 24.60 -3.50
N GLU A 11 -24.86 23.75 -2.48
CA GLU A 11 -23.73 23.14 -1.79
C GLU A 11 -23.18 21.96 -2.60
N SER A 12 -22.34 22.23 -3.61
CA SER A 12 -21.59 21.18 -4.31
C SER A 12 -20.11 21.52 -4.42
N ASP A 13 -19.40 21.49 -3.30
CA ASP A 13 -17.94 21.32 -3.32
C ASP A 13 -17.44 20.73 -1.99
N ARG A 14 -17.80 19.47 -1.70
CA ARG A 14 -17.20 18.65 -0.64
C ARG A 14 -17.41 17.17 -0.93
N ALA A 15 -16.51 16.57 -1.71
CA ALA A 15 -16.31 15.11 -1.71
C ALA A 15 -15.04 14.73 -2.47
N ALA A 16 -13.87 14.95 -1.84
CA ALA A 16 -12.65 14.21 -2.15
C ALA A 16 -11.68 14.19 -0.95
N GLU A 17 -12.20 14.14 0.28
CA GLU A 17 -11.37 13.78 1.44
C GLU A 17 -11.39 12.26 1.54
N ARG A 18 -10.38 11.61 0.94
CA ARG A 18 -10.10 10.18 1.13
C ARG A 18 -10.04 9.93 2.64
N ALA A 19 -10.73 8.89 3.08
CA ALA A 19 -10.77 8.48 4.49
C ALA A 19 -9.36 8.10 4.98
N VAL A 20 -8.63 9.10 5.49
CA VAL A 20 -7.50 8.87 6.38
C VAL A 20 -8.08 8.45 7.71
N SER A 21 -7.73 7.25 8.17
CA SER A 21 -8.12 6.74 9.48
C SER A 21 -7.82 7.79 10.57
N PRO A 22 -8.77 8.13 11.45
CA PRO A 22 -8.58 9.14 12.50
C PRO A 22 -7.51 8.78 13.54
N PHE A 23 -6.85 7.63 13.41
CA PHE A 23 -5.74 7.18 14.26
C PHE A 23 -4.34 7.44 13.66
N ALA A 24 -4.22 7.95 12.42
CA ALA A 24 -2.94 8.04 11.72
C ALA A 24 -2.21 9.39 11.84
N VAL A 25 -2.86 10.44 12.35
CA VAL A 25 -2.36 11.82 12.27
C VAL A 25 -1.28 12.20 13.29
N ASP A 26 -0.93 11.32 14.22
CA ASP A 26 0.08 11.58 15.27
C ASP A 26 1.25 10.58 15.25
N LEU A 27 1.32 9.73 14.22
CA LEU A 27 2.46 8.84 14.05
C LEU A 27 3.62 9.58 13.38
N PRO A 28 4.85 9.46 13.91
CA PRO A 28 6.04 9.99 13.26
C PRO A 28 6.19 9.35 11.88
N VAL A 29 6.77 10.10 10.94
CA VAL A 29 6.93 9.60 9.57
C VAL A 29 7.85 8.39 9.56
N ILE A 30 8.99 8.47 10.21
CA ILE A 30 9.87 7.33 10.45
C ILE A 30 10.63 7.53 11.75
N GLU A 31 10.86 6.44 12.48
CA GLU A 31 11.73 6.41 13.66
C GLU A 31 12.96 5.56 13.40
N ILE A 32 14.08 5.91 14.03
CA ILE A 32 15.30 5.08 14.03
C ILE A 32 15.42 4.38 15.38
N SER A 33 15.53 3.06 15.37
CA SER A 33 15.76 2.30 16.61
C SER A 33 17.12 2.66 17.21
N PRO A 34 17.31 2.61 18.54
CA PRO A 34 18.60 2.96 19.15
C PRO A 34 19.79 2.16 18.60
N ALA A 35 19.56 0.89 18.24
CA ALA A 35 20.59 0.03 17.68
C ALA A 35 20.94 0.40 16.24
N ALA A 36 19.93 0.75 15.42
CA ALA A 36 20.14 1.26 14.07
C ALA A 36 20.79 2.66 14.10
N LEU A 37 20.40 3.53 15.03
CA LEU A 37 20.93 4.88 15.15
C LEU A 37 22.44 4.87 15.35
N GLN A 38 22.96 4.00 16.24
CA GLN A 38 24.39 3.88 16.43
C GLN A 38 25.09 3.48 15.12
N THR A 39 24.52 2.51 14.39
CA THR A 39 25.09 2.05 13.11
C THR A 39 25.09 3.17 12.06
N VAL A 40 23.99 3.93 11.95
CA VAL A 40 23.87 5.07 11.03
C VAL A 40 24.90 6.14 11.38
N LEU A 41 25.06 6.49 12.65
CA LEU A 41 26.04 7.49 13.10
C LEU A 41 27.48 7.02 12.86
N ASP A 42 27.77 5.75 13.09
CA ASP A 42 29.08 5.16 12.85
C ASP A 42 29.44 5.22 11.35
N ILE A 43 28.50 4.87 10.46
CA ILE A 43 28.72 4.96 9.01
C ILE A 43 28.92 6.43 8.61
N ARG A 44 28.03 7.34 9.03
CA ARG A 44 28.15 8.77 8.71
C ARG A 44 29.49 9.34 9.13
N SER A 45 30.01 8.94 10.30
CA SER A 45 31.28 9.44 10.82
C SER A 45 32.51 9.11 9.94
N GLY A 46 32.37 8.15 9.02
CA GLY A 46 33.39 7.80 8.05
C GLY A 46 33.37 8.65 6.77
N GLU A 47 32.36 9.49 6.58
CA GLU A 47 32.22 10.39 5.42
C GLU A 47 33.07 11.67 5.59
N ASP A 48 33.29 12.39 4.48
CA ASP A 48 34.15 13.58 4.47
C ASP A 48 33.58 14.76 5.29
N THR A 49 32.26 14.95 5.27
CA THR A 49 31.54 16.07 5.92
C THR A 49 30.36 15.58 6.78
N PRO A 50 30.60 14.79 7.83
CA PRO A 50 29.56 14.06 8.55
C PRO A 50 28.51 14.97 9.21
N GLU A 51 28.88 16.18 9.65
CA GLU A 51 27.97 17.17 10.22
C GLU A 51 27.03 17.83 9.19
N GLU A 52 27.36 17.79 7.91
CA GLU A 52 26.55 18.37 6.83
C GLU A 52 25.60 17.35 6.19
N LEU A 53 25.76 16.06 6.55
CA LEU A 53 25.01 14.96 5.97
C LEU A 53 23.79 14.55 6.81
N GLY A 54 22.67 14.39 6.13
CA GLY A 54 21.46 13.74 6.60
C GLY A 54 21.30 12.34 6.00
N LEU A 55 20.54 11.48 6.66
CA LEU A 55 20.15 10.17 6.14
C LEU A 55 18.94 10.34 5.22
N ARG A 56 19.10 10.19 3.91
CA ARG A 56 17.98 10.15 2.97
C ARG A 56 17.36 8.75 2.96
N ILE A 57 16.03 8.69 3.05
CA ILE A 57 15.25 7.46 2.94
C ILE A 57 14.20 7.66 1.87
N GLU A 58 14.36 6.96 0.75
CA GLU A 58 13.48 7.09 -0.41
C GLU A 58 12.84 5.75 -0.78
N ILE A 59 11.54 5.76 -1.06
CA ILE A 59 10.86 4.61 -1.68
C ILE A 59 11.08 4.72 -3.19
N THR A 60 11.85 3.78 -3.75
CA THR A 60 12.19 3.74 -5.18
C THR A 60 11.25 2.85 -6.00
N GLY A 61 10.39 2.09 -5.33
CA GLY A 61 9.39 1.26 -5.99
C GLY A 61 8.75 0.25 -5.04
N SER A 62 8.17 -0.79 -5.62
CA SER A 62 7.55 -1.90 -4.88
C SER A 62 7.87 -3.23 -5.52
N ARG A 63 7.85 -4.29 -4.70
CA ARG A 63 7.98 -5.68 -5.14
C ARG A 63 6.89 -6.49 -4.45
N GLY A 64 5.81 -6.76 -5.19
CA GLY A 64 4.63 -7.39 -4.62
C GLY A 64 4.04 -6.52 -3.53
N SER A 65 3.96 -7.06 -2.30
CA SER A 65 3.40 -6.35 -1.14
C SER A 65 4.43 -5.59 -0.31
N GLU A 66 5.68 -5.44 -0.76
CA GLU A 66 6.72 -4.70 -0.03
C GLU A 66 7.26 -3.52 -0.84
N PHE A 67 7.57 -2.42 -0.17
CA PHE A 67 8.27 -1.30 -0.79
C PHE A 67 9.76 -1.64 -0.98
N THR A 68 10.36 -1.06 -2.01
CA THR A 68 11.81 -1.04 -2.21
C THR A 68 12.34 0.32 -1.77
N TYR A 69 13.42 0.32 -1.01
CA TYR A 69 14.00 1.52 -0.43
C TYR A 69 15.42 1.74 -0.92
N ASP A 70 15.78 3.01 -1.05
CA ASP A 70 17.17 3.46 -1.17
C ASP A 70 17.52 4.32 0.05
N LEU A 71 18.72 4.07 0.59
CA LEU A 71 19.23 4.75 1.77
C LEU A 71 20.61 5.34 1.43
N SER A 72 20.74 6.65 1.53
CA SER A 72 21.98 7.37 1.23
C SER A 72 22.27 8.45 2.28
N PHE A 73 23.50 8.94 2.29
CA PHE A 73 23.84 10.18 2.99
C PHE A 73 23.91 11.31 1.98
N ASP A 74 23.02 12.28 2.15
CA ASP A 74 22.91 13.45 1.28
C ASP A 74 23.18 14.70 2.12
N GLU A 75 23.77 15.72 1.51
CA GLU A 75 23.95 17.01 2.16
C GLU A 75 22.58 17.61 2.51
N LEU A 76 22.45 18.14 3.73
CA LEU A 76 21.23 18.82 4.18
C LEU A 76 20.89 20.03 3.30
N SER A 77 21.92 20.63 2.67
CA SER A 77 21.75 21.75 1.74
C SER A 77 21.13 21.36 0.40
N ALA A 78 21.21 20.07 0.03
CA ALA A 78 20.72 19.53 -1.23
C ALA A 78 19.28 19.00 -1.14
N ALA A 79 18.70 18.94 0.06
CA ALA A 79 17.31 18.53 0.26
C ALA A 79 16.35 19.42 -0.55
N ALA A 80 15.34 18.81 -1.17
CA ALA A 80 14.35 19.56 -1.91
C ALA A 80 13.49 20.42 -0.96
N PRO A 81 12.94 21.55 -1.42
CA PRO A 81 12.15 22.44 -0.56
C PRO A 81 10.90 21.80 0.06
N ASP A 82 10.39 20.74 -0.55
CA ASP A 82 9.24 19.96 -0.12
C ASP A 82 9.62 18.67 0.61
N ASP A 83 10.91 18.33 0.68
CA ASP A 83 11.37 17.20 1.50
C ASP A 83 11.03 17.44 2.97
N GLU A 84 10.61 16.38 3.65
CA GLU A 84 10.39 16.41 5.08
C GLU A 84 11.70 16.11 5.82
N LEU A 85 12.13 17.05 6.65
CA LEU A 85 13.33 16.93 7.49
C LEU A 85 12.91 16.53 8.90
N ILE A 86 13.28 15.32 9.30
CA ILE A 86 12.86 14.70 10.57
C ILE A 86 14.09 14.55 11.46
N ASP A 87 13.95 14.84 12.76
CA ASP A 87 15.00 14.54 13.73
C ASP A 87 15.07 13.02 13.97
N GLY A 88 16.17 12.39 13.52
CA GLY A 88 16.42 10.96 13.72
C GLY A 88 17.05 10.63 15.08
N GLY A 89 17.35 11.64 15.90
CA GLY A 89 18.03 11.52 17.18
C GLY A 89 19.56 11.50 17.06
N GLY A 90 20.28 11.81 18.13
CA GLY A 90 21.75 11.79 18.12
C GLY A 90 22.40 12.77 17.11
N GLY A 91 21.66 13.77 16.64
CA GLY A 91 22.13 14.76 15.68
C GLY A 91 22.16 14.29 14.21
N ILE A 92 21.47 13.19 13.87
CA ILE A 92 21.17 12.87 12.46
C ILE A 92 19.82 13.48 12.07
N THR A 93 19.79 14.15 10.93
CA THR A 93 18.51 14.53 10.30
C THR A 93 18.18 13.47 9.24
N VAL A 94 16.93 13.04 9.20
CA VAL A 94 16.41 12.15 8.16
C VAL A 94 15.71 12.99 7.10
N ILE A 95 16.06 12.78 5.84
CA ILE A 95 15.49 13.47 4.69
C ILE A 95 14.51 12.49 4.02
N VAL A 96 13.24 12.85 3.96
CA VAL A 96 12.19 12.04 3.34
C VAL A 96 11.54 12.80 2.18
N PRO A 97 11.56 12.26 0.96
CA PRO A 97 10.90 12.90 -0.18
C PRO A 97 9.40 13.05 0.02
N ALA A 98 8.87 14.24 -0.29
CA ALA A 98 7.47 14.61 -0.07
C ALA A 98 6.46 13.55 -0.56
N GLY A 99 6.70 13.00 -1.75
CA GLY A 99 5.83 12.00 -2.38
C GLY A 99 5.79 10.64 -1.69
N THR A 100 6.66 10.40 -0.71
CA THR A 100 6.79 9.11 -0.01
C THR A 100 6.51 9.20 1.50
N VAL A 101 6.29 10.40 2.03
CA VAL A 101 6.00 10.67 3.45
C VAL A 101 4.88 9.78 3.98
N ASP A 102 3.71 9.78 3.32
CA ASP A 102 2.55 9.01 3.78
C ASP A 102 2.79 7.50 3.72
N GLN A 103 3.57 7.05 2.74
CA GLN A 103 3.93 5.64 2.60
C GLN A 103 4.93 5.19 3.68
N LEU A 104 5.75 6.10 4.18
CA LEU A 104 6.68 5.83 5.27
C LEU A 104 6.05 5.97 6.64
N ARG A 105 4.96 6.73 6.80
CA ARG A 105 4.38 7.06 8.11
C ARG A 105 4.22 5.86 9.06
N GLY A 106 4.82 5.97 10.25
CA GLY A 106 4.85 4.92 11.27
C GLY A 106 5.92 3.85 11.06
N SER A 107 6.83 4.02 10.09
CA SER A 107 7.93 3.08 9.83
C SER A 107 9.02 3.16 10.91
N VAL A 108 9.73 2.05 11.08
CA VAL A 108 10.91 1.98 11.96
C VAL A 108 12.11 1.45 11.20
N LEU A 109 13.21 2.22 11.17
CA LEU A 109 14.53 1.79 10.73
C LEU A 109 15.21 1.03 11.88
N ASP A 110 15.64 -0.20 11.64
CA ASP A 110 16.11 -1.13 12.66
C ASP A 110 17.24 -2.03 12.15
N LEU A 111 17.79 -2.88 13.02
CA LEU A 111 18.71 -3.94 12.63
C LEU A 111 17.98 -5.27 12.33
N PRO A 112 18.56 -6.13 11.46
CA PRO A 112 18.07 -7.49 11.28
C PRO A 112 18.01 -8.25 12.61
N LYS A 113 16.97 -9.08 12.79
CA LYS A 113 16.84 -9.94 13.99
C LYS A 113 17.90 -11.05 14.06
N THR A 114 18.48 -11.40 12.90
CA THR A 114 19.51 -12.42 12.79
C THR A 114 20.86 -11.80 13.06
N ALA A 115 21.46 -12.12 14.20
CA ALA A 115 22.80 -11.68 14.55
C ALA A 115 23.82 -12.08 13.46
N GLY A 116 24.61 -11.11 12.99
CA GLY A 116 25.62 -11.30 11.94
C GLY A 116 25.13 -11.05 10.51
N GLN A 117 23.81 -10.88 10.30
CA GLN A 117 23.31 -10.27 9.07
C GLN A 117 23.52 -8.76 9.20
N GLY A 118 24.53 -8.24 8.51
CA GLY A 118 24.79 -6.80 8.47
C GLY A 118 23.69 -6.04 7.72
N GLY A 119 23.72 -4.70 7.84
CA GLY A 119 22.80 -3.80 7.16
C GLY A 119 21.68 -3.26 8.05
N LEU A 120 20.79 -2.50 7.42
CA LEU A 120 19.62 -1.88 8.04
C LEU A 120 18.34 -2.49 7.44
N VAL A 121 17.26 -2.53 8.22
CA VAL A 121 15.95 -2.97 7.77
C VAL A 121 14.90 -1.92 8.11
N ILE A 122 14.00 -1.65 7.17
CA ILE A 122 12.84 -0.79 7.41
C ILE A 122 11.63 -1.69 7.67
N ARG A 123 11.01 -1.51 8.84
CA ARG A 123 9.74 -2.13 9.20
C ARG A 123 8.64 -1.13 8.94
N ASN A 124 7.98 -1.27 7.80
CA ASN A 124 6.91 -0.37 7.39
C ASN A 124 5.53 -0.99 7.67
N PRO A 125 4.65 -0.31 8.45
CA PRO A 125 3.27 -0.77 8.68
C PRO A 125 2.39 -0.61 7.43
N ASN A 126 2.76 0.30 6.53
CA ASN A 126 2.08 0.50 5.25
C ASN A 126 2.52 -0.55 4.24
N ARG A 127 1.71 -0.71 3.20
CA ARG A 127 1.99 -1.61 2.08
C ARG A 127 1.90 -0.81 0.79
N PRO A 128 2.71 -1.11 -0.23
CA PRO A 128 2.49 -0.56 -1.55
C PRO A 128 1.06 -0.85 -1.95
N ASP A 129 0.42 0.15 -2.54
CA ASP A 129 -0.79 -0.11 -3.29
C ASP A 129 -0.40 -1.10 -4.41
N PRO A 130 -0.97 -2.32 -4.45
CA PRO A 130 -0.66 -3.30 -5.48
C PRO A 130 -1.00 -2.80 -6.89
N LEU A 131 -1.67 -1.64 -7.00
CA LEU A 131 -2.05 -0.96 -8.23
C LEU A 131 -1.39 0.41 -8.39
N ALA A 132 -0.37 0.76 -7.59
CA ALA A 132 0.40 1.98 -7.83
C ALA A 132 0.99 1.93 -9.26
N GLY A 133 0.41 2.72 -10.18
CA GLY A 133 0.77 2.73 -11.61
C GLY A 133 -0.23 2.02 -12.55
N VAL A 134 -1.32 1.46 -12.02
CA VAL A 134 -2.43 0.93 -12.82
C VAL A 134 -3.49 2.02 -12.97
N GLU A 135 -3.58 2.60 -14.17
CA GLU A 135 -4.68 3.46 -14.54
C GLU A 135 -5.93 2.60 -14.77
N LEU A 136 -6.76 2.47 -13.74
CA LEU A 136 -8.10 1.89 -13.89
C LEU A 136 -8.94 2.87 -14.71
N ASP A 137 -9.46 2.40 -15.84
CA ASP A 137 -10.35 3.19 -16.68
C ASP A 137 -11.72 3.30 -15.97
N ARG A 138 -11.92 4.41 -15.24
CA ARG A 138 -13.10 4.63 -14.37
C ARG A 138 -14.38 4.95 -15.13
N ASP A 139 -14.29 5.20 -16.43
CA ASP A 139 -15.43 5.50 -17.29
C ASP A 139 -16.19 4.22 -17.72
N GLY A 140 -15.64 3.03 -17.44
CA GLY A 140 -16.26 1.74 -17.71
C GLY A 140 -17.29 1.32 -16.66
N THR A 141 -18.05 0.28 -16.99
CA THR A 141 -18.96 -0.41 -16.05
C THR A 141 -18.18 -1.03 -14.88
N ILE A 142 -18.87 -1.29 -13.76
CA ILE A 142 -18.26 -1.99 -12.61
C ILE A 142 -17.63 -3.32 -13.03
N ALA A 143 -18.25 -4.05 -13.96
CA ALA A 143 -17.70 -5.28 -14.48
C ALA A 143 -16.34 -5.07 -15.16
N GLU A 144 -16.24 -4.10 -16.06
CA GLU A 144 -14.99 -3.76 -16.76
C GLU A 144 -13.90 -3.27 -15.80
N GLN A 145 -14.28 -2.47 -14.79
CA GLN A 145 -13.35 -2.02 -13.76
C GLN A 145 -12.82 -3.18 -12.91
N VAL A 146 -13.70 -4.12 -12.52
CA VAL A 146 -13.30 -5.32 -11.78
C VAL A 146 -12.43 -6.24 -12.62
N GLU A 147 -12.74 -6.43 -13.90
CA GLU A 147 -11.92 -7.23 -14.83
C GLU A 147 -10.51 -6.66 -14.96
N GLN A 148 -10.39 -5.35 -15.21
CA GLN A 148 -9.09 -4.67 -15.27
C GLN A 148 -8.31 -4.84 -13.97
N LEU A 149 -8.97 -4.65 -12.83
CA LEU A 149 -8.37 -4.83 -11.51
C LEU A 149 -7.89 -6.27 -11.29
N LEU A 150 -8.71 -7.26 -11.67
CA LEU A 150 -8.35 -8.66 -11.58
C LEU A 150 -7.12 -8.98 -12.44
N GLU A 151 -7.08 -8.50 -13.67
CA GLU A 151 -5.98 -8.76 -14.61
C GLU A 151 -4.68 -8.06 -14.25
N GLN A 152 -4.75 -6.80 -13.84
CA GLN A 152 -3.58 -5.93 -13.73
C GLN A 152 -2.92 -5.96 -12.36
N ALA A 153 -3.61 -6.35 -11.28
CA ALA A 153 -2.99 -6.40 -9.94
C ALA A 153 -3.29 -7.64 -9.10
N ILE A 154 -4.53 -8.15 -9.13
CA ILE A 154 -4.88 -9.32 -8.31
C ILE A 154 -4.21 -10.57 -8.89
N ASN A 155 -4.44 -10.88 -10.17
CA ASN A 155 -3.94 -12.09 -10.79
C ASN A 155 -2.41 -12.20 -10.87
N PRO A 156 -1.64 -11.13 -11.11
CA PRO A 156 -0.18 -11.19 -11.00
C PRO A 156 0.29 -11.69 -9.62
N SER A 157 -0.37 -11.23 -8.56
CA SER A 157 -0.07 -11.65 -7.18
C SER A 157 -0.51 -13.10 -6.91
N LEU A 158 -1.68 -13.50 -7.41
CA LEU A 158 -2.17 -14.89 -7.27
C LEU A 158 -1.35 -15.89 -8.09
N ALA A 159 -0.88 -15.48 -9.27
CA ALA A 159 -0.11 -16.31 -10.18
C ALA A 159 1.25 -16.72 -9.58
N ALA A 160 1.84 -15.89 -8.72
CA ALA A 160 3.04 -16.24 -7.95
C ALA A 160 2.84 -17.48 -7.06
N HIS A 161 1.59 -17.79 -6.71
CA HIS A 161 1.17 -18.97 -5.95
C HIS A 161 0.40 -19.98 -6.82
N GLY A 162 0.46 -19.84 -8.14
CA GLY A 162 -0.17 -20.75 -9.10
C GLY A 162 -1.70 -20.66 -9.15
N GLY A 163 -2.29 -19.57 -8.67
CA GLY A 163 -3.73 -19.36 -8.69
C GLY A 163 -4.14 -18.14 -9.50
N PHE A 164 -5.45 -17.97 -9.66
CA PHE A 164 -6.06 -16.83 -10.35
C PHE A 164 -7.50 -16.63 -9.88
N ALA A 165 -8.05 -15.46 -10.16
CA ALA A 165 -9.45 -15.12 -9.98
C ALA A 165 -10.04 -14.58 -11.30
N THR A 166 -11.32 -14.84 -11.51
CA THR A 166 -12.06 -14.47 -12.72
C THR A 166 -13.41 -13.89 -12.33
N LEU A 167 -13.83 -12.82 -13.02
CA LEU A 167 -15.17 -12.26 -12.87
C LEU A 167 -16.21 -13.21 -13.48
N ILE A 168 -17.27 -13.49 -12.73
CA ILE A 168 -18.46 -14.21 -13.22
C ILE A 168 -19.54 -13.21 -13.65
N GLY A 169 -19.68 -12.11 -12.92
CA GLY A 169 -20.60 -11.04 -13.26
C GLY A 169 -20.85 -10.08 -12.11
N VAL A 170 -21.66 -9.07 -12.40
CA VAL A 170 -22.11 -8.06 -11.43
C VAL A 170 -23.64 -8.02 -11.48
N ASP A 171 -24.30 -8.05 -10.33
CA ASP A 171 -25.76 -7.95 -10.25
C ASP A 171 -26.27 -6.49 -10.21
N ASP A 172 -27.60 -6.32 -10.28
CA ASP A 172 -28.27 -5.01 -10.25
C ASP A 172 -28.06 -4.25 -8.92
N ALA A 173 -27.57 -4.92 -7.88
CA ALA A 173 -27.23 -4.33 -6.59
C ALA A 173 -25.72 -4.06 -6.46
N ASN A 174 -24.97 -4.11 -7.57
CA ASN A 174 -23.52 -3.97 -7.63
C ASN A 174 -22.76 -5.00 -6.79
N LYS A 175 -23.31 -6.20 -6.63
CA LYS A 175 -22.58 -7.33 -6.06
C LYS A 175 -21.76 -8.00 -7.13
N VAL A 176 -20.47 -8.13 -6.87
CA VAL A 176 -19.50 -8.73 -7.78
C VAL A 176 -19.37 -10.21 -7.45
N TYR A 177 -19.48 -11.07 -8.45
CA TYR A 177 -19.30 -12.51 -8.30
C TYR A 177 -17.99 -12.91 -8.95
N ILE A 178 -17.10 -13.56 -8.21
CA ILE A 178 -15.83 -14.05 -8.72
C ILE A 178 -15.72 -15.56 -8.54
N THR A 179 -14.88 -16.19 -9.34
CA THR A 179 -14.40 -17.55 -9.11
C THR A 179 -12.88 -17.55 -9.01
N MET A 180 -12.31 -18.49 -8.26
CA MET A 180 -10.89 -18.68 -8.09
C MET A 180 -10.48 -20.07 -8.61
N GLY A 181 -9.34 -20.12 -9.28
CA GLY A 181 -8.77 -21.35 -9.84
C GLY A 181 -7.31 -21.56 -9.47
N GLY A 182 -6.78 -22.74 -9.82
CA GLY A 182 -5.40 -23.12 -9.57
C GLY A 182 -5.10 -23.35 -8.08
N GLY A 183 -3.93 -22.92 -7.62
CA GLY A 183 -3.47 -23.06 -6.22
C GLY A 183 -4.41 -22.41 -5.19
N CYS A 184 -5.22 -21.43 -5.61
CA CYS A 184 -6.20 -20.75 -4.77
C CYS A 184 -7.42 -21.61 -4.42
N GLN A 185 -7.70 -22.67 -5.20
CA GLN A 185 -8.89 -23.51 -5.02
C GLN A 185 -8.67 -24.64 -3.97
N GLY A 186 -7.42 -25.02 -3.70
CA GLY A 186 -7.08 -26.21 -2.89
C GLY A 186 -6.57 -26.00 -1.47
N CYS A 187 -5.99 -24.84 -1.09
CA CYS A 187 -5.26 -24.72 0.19
C CYS A 187 -6.11 -24.14 1.34
N ALA A 188 -6.59 -25.00 2.24
CA ALA A 188 -7.57 -24.68 3.32
C ALA A 188 -7.15 -23.59 4.32
N ALA A 189 -5.84 -23.40 4.58
CA ALA A 189 -5.35 -22.44 5.58
C ALA A 189 -5.34 -20.98 5.07
N SER A 190 -5.55 -20.77 3.76
CA SER A 190 -5.43 -19.46 3.11
C SER A 190 -6.74 -18.96 2.48
N LYS A 191 -7.81 -19.78 2.50
CA LYS A 191 -9.06 -19.51 1.74
C LYS A 191 -9.77 -18.24 2.21
N MET A 192 -10.03 -18.12 3.52
CA MET A 192 -10.77 -16.98 4.09
C MET A 192 -9.98 -15.67 3.95
N THR A 193 -8.68 -15.69 4.28
CA THR A 193 -7.83 -14.50 4.26
C THR A 193 -7.55 -14.02 2.83
N LEU A 194 -7.44 -14.94 1.87
CA LEU A 194 -7.26 -14.60 0.46
C LEU A 194 -8.52 -13.98 -0.12
N THR A 195 -9.68 -14.61 0.09
CA THR A 195 -10.97 -14.07 -0.34
C THR A 195 -11.19 -12.69 0.28
N GLU A 196 -10.99 -12.54 1.60
CA GLU A 196 -11.09 -11.24 2.28
C GLU A 196 -10.12 -10.18 1.72
N GLY A 197 -8.92 -10.60 1.32
CA GLY A 197 -7.94 -9.74 0.66
C GLY A 197 -8.45 -9.21 -0.68
N ILE A 198 -8.96 -10.10 -1.54
CA ILE A 198 -9.53 -9.75 -2.85
C ILE A 198 -10.77 -8.86 -2.68
N GLN A 199 -11.69 -9.22 -1.76
CA GLN A 199 -12.92 -8.47 -1.50
C GLN A 199 -12.63 -7.06 -0.99
N ARG A 200 -11.63 -6.90 -0.12
CA ARG A 200 -11.21 -5.58 0.40
C ARG A 200 -10.63 -4.75 -0.74
N GLN A 201 -9.73 -5.34 -1.52
CA GLN A 201 -9.07 -4.65 -2.62
C GLN A 201 -10.09 -4.12 -3.64
N ILE A 202 -11.04 -4.95 -4.08
CA ILE A 202 -12.11 -4.52 -5.01
C ILE A 202 -12.94 -3.36 -4.44
N ARG A 203 -13.35 -3.43 -3.17
CA ARG A 203 -14.19 -2.38 -2.56
C ARG A 203 -13.47 -1.08 -2.27
N ASP A 204 -12.18 -1.15 -1.94
CA ASP A 204 -11.36 0.05 -1.69
C ASP A 204 -11.17 0.89 -2.97
N LEU A 205 -11.23 0.24 -4.14
CA LEU A 205 -10.92 0.86 -5.44
C LEU A 205 -12.14 1.15 -6.30
N ILE A 206 -13.20 0.36 -6.13
CA ILE A 206 -14.48 0.51 -6.81
C ILE A 206 -15.54 0.68 -5.71
N PRO A 207 -15.68 1.89 -5.13
CA PRO A 207 -16.57 2.12 -3.97
C PRO A 207 -18.05 1.83 -4.27
N ASP A 208 -18.42 1.78 -5.55
CA ASP A 208 -19.76 1.44 -6.01
C ASP A 208 -20.10 -0.05 -5.83
N VAL A 209 -19.10 -0.91 -5.61
CA VAL A 209 -19.28 -2.33 -5.30
C VAL A 209 -19.80 -2.50 -3.89
N THR A 210 -20.98 -3.11 -3.75
CA THR A 210 -21.62 -3.30 -2.44
C THR A 210 -21.11 -4.54 -1.72
N ASP A 211 -20.82 -5.61 -2.46
CA ASP A 211 -20.32 -6.87 -1.92
C ASP A 211 -19.55 -7.65 -3.00
N VAL A 212 -18.69 -8.57 -2.55
CA VAL A 212 -17.90 -9.43 -3.44
C VAL A 212 -18.06 -10.88 -3.00
N ILE A 213 -18.74 -11.69 -3.82
CA ILE A 213 -19.10 -13.07 -3.52
C ILE A 213 -18.16 -14.03 -4.26
N ASP A 214 -17.55 -14.93 -3.51
CA ASP A 214 -16.80 -16.05 -4.05
C ASP A 214 -17.76 -17.20 -4.41
N ALA A 215 -17.92 -17.44 -5.70
CA ALA A 215 -18.79 -18.47 -6.28
C ALA A 215 -18.03 -19.77 -6.62
N THR A 216 -16.79 -19.92 -6.15
CA THR A 216 -15.97 -21.09 -6.45
C THR A 216 -16.49 -22.34 -5.75
N ASP A 217 -16.56 -23.45 -6.50
CA ASP A 217 -16.70 -24.77 -5.88
C ASP A 217 -15.36 -25.20 -5.28
N HIS A 218 -15.18 -24.86 -4.01
CA HIS A 218 -13.99 -25.19 -3.23
C HIS A 218 -13.89 -26.66 -2.83
N ALA A 219 -14.96 -27.44 -2.99
CA ALA A 219 -14.99 -28.87 -2.70
C ALA A 219 -14.54 -29.69 -3.92
N ALA A 220 -14.71 -29.17 -5.13
CA ALA A 220 -14.23 -29.80 -6.35
C ALA A 220 -12.69 -29.95 -6.43
N GLY A 221 -11.94 -29.24 -5.57
CA GLY A 221 -10.47 -29.18 -5.58
C GLY A 221 -9.76 -30.28 -4.79
N GLU A 222 -10.51 -31.07 -4.03
CA GLU A 222 -9.94 -32.19 -3.25
C GLU A 222 -9.70 -33.45 -4.11
N ASN A 223 -10.00 -33.45 -5.42
CA ASN A 223 -9.81 -34.64 -6.25
C ASN A 223 -9.40 -34.33 -7.73
N PRO A 224 -8.16 -33.89 -7.99
CA PRO A 224 -7.72 -33.44 -9.32
C PRO A 224 -7.45 -34.55 -10.36
N PHE A 225 -7.86 -35.82 -10.12
CA PHE A 225 -7.43 -36.96 -10.95
C PHE A 225 -8.53 -37.91 -11.45
N TYR A 226 -9.82 -37.58 -11.34
CA TYR A 226 -10.87 -38.39 -11.97
C TYR A 226 -11.95 -37.54 -12.66
N THR A 227 -11.78 -37.37 -13.98
CA THR A 227 -12.86 -37.41 -14.97
C THR A 227 -12.35 -38.17 -16.18
#